data_AF-A0A7C0XWM4-F1
#
_entry.id   AF-A0A7C0XWM4-F1
#
_cell.length_a   1.000
_cell.length_b   1.000
_cell.length_c   1.000
_cell.angle_alpha   90.00
_cell.angle_beta   90.00
_cell.angle_gamma   90.00
#
_symmetry.space_group_name_H-M   'P 1'
#
loop_
_entity.id
_entity.type
_entity.pdbx_description
1 polymer ?
#
loop_
_entity_poly.entity_id
_entity_poly.type
_entity_poly.pdbx_seq_one_letter_code
_entity_poly.pdbx_strand_id
1 'polypeptide(L)' 'MNAERPDILSGPIESYEFGRITIRGQTYTSDVLVFPDGQVQSNWWRAEGHRLRLEDLTELLSQRPDVIVVGTGSA' A
#
# COMPACT_ATOMS: atom_id res chain seq x y z
N MET A 1 -3.43 18.37 -22.65
CA MET A 1 -4.35 17.38 -22.04
C MET A 1 -3.93 17.22 -20.59
N ASN A 2 -4.57 17.98 -19.69
CA ASN A 2 -4.37 17.80 -18.26
C ASN A 2 -5.25 16.62 -17.87
N ALA A 3 -4.65 15.44 -17.72
CA ALA A 3 -5.33 14.38 -16.98
C ALA A 3 -5.44 14.91 -15.55
N GLU A 4 -6.66 15.20 -15.11
CA GLU A 4 -6.93 15.45 -13.70
C GLU A 4 -6.40 14.24 -12.93
N ARG A 5 -5.34 14.44 -12.15
CA ARG A 5 -4.85 13.42 -11.23
C ARG A 5 -5.98 13.22 -10.23
N PRO A 6 -6.65 12.05 -10.17
CA PRO A 6 -7.62 11.81 -9.12
C PRO A 6 -6.90 12.03 -7.80
N ASP A 7 -7.50 12.81 -6.90
CA ASP A 7 -6.92 13.14 -5.60
C ASP A 7 -6.42 11.86 -4.92
N ILE A 8 -5.11 11.65 -4.96
CA ILE A 8 -4.42 10.49 -4.35
C ILE A 8 -4.56 10.53 -2.81
N LEU A 9 -5.26 11.53 -2.27
CA LEU A 9 -5.40 11.82 -0.85
C LEU A 9 -6.84 11.76 -0.32
N SER A 10 -7.84 11.35 -1.11
CA SER A 10 -9.16 10.96 -0.58
C SER A 10 -9.17 9.44 -0.33
N GLY A 11 -8.44 8.92 0.65
CA GLY A 11 -8.87 9.01 2.05
C GLY A 11 -9.81 7.84 2.41
N PRO A 12 -9.60 7.08 3.51
CA PRO A 12 -8.38 7.09 4.31
C PRO A 12 -7.92 5.70 4.75
N ILE A 13 -6.61 5.60 5.03
CA ILE A 13 -6.19 4.77 6.15
C ILE A 13 -6.86 5.41 7.37
N GLU A 14 -7.92 4.79 7.86
CA GLU A 14 -8.76 5.31 8.95
C GLU A 14 -8.05 5.20 10.28
N SER A 15 -7.30 4.12 10.48
CA SER A 15 -6.51 3.90 11.67
C SER A 15 -5.33 2.97 11.39
N TYR A 16 -4.29 3.12 12.21
CA TYR A 16 -3.14 2.23 12.26
C TYR A 16 -2.75 2.01 13.72
N GLU A 17 -2.50 0.76 14.06
CA GLU A 17 -1.77 0.33 15.26
C GLU A 17 -0.82 -0.81 14.87
N PHE A 18 0.11 -1.17 15.77
CA PHE A 18 1.05 -2.24 15.46
C PHE A 18 0.31 -3.54 15.13
N GLY A 19 0.54 -4.06 13.91
CA GLY A 19 -0.11 -5.27 13.41
C GLY A 19 -1.56 -5.10 12.93
N ARG A 20 -2.11 -3.88 12.86
CA ARG A 20 -3.48 -3.66 12.36
C ARG A 20 -3.63 -2.32 11.65
N ILE A 21 -4.27 -2.35 10.48
CA ILE A 21 -4.58 -1.16 9.69
C ILE A 21 -6.01 -1.24 9.17
N THR A 22 -6.76 -0.16 9.26
CA THR A 22 -8.11 -0.05 8.69
C THR A 22 -8.08 0.89 7.50
N ILE A 23 -8.52 0.40 6.35
CA ILE A 23 -8.57 1.14 5.09
C ILE A 23 -9.97 0.97 4.53
N ARG A 24 -10.71 2.08 4.36
CA ARG A 24 -12.07 2.07 3.81
C ARG A 24 -13.01 1.08 4.51
N GLY A 25 -13.01 1.09 5.86
CA GLY A 25 -13.80 0.22 6.71
C GLY A 25 -13.32 -1.23 6.81
N GLN A 26 -12.38 -1.66 5.97
CA GLN A 26 -11.80 -3.00 6.03
C GLN A 26 -10.55 -3.01 6.90
N THR A 27 -10.52 -3.92 7.86
CA THR A 27 -9.36 -4.13 8.74
C THR A 27 -8.49 -5.25 8.20
N TYR A 28 -7.19 -4.99 8.19
CA TYR A 28 -6.14 -5.93 7.82
C TYR A 28 -5.18 -6.12 9.00
N THR A 29 -4.76 -7.36 9.22
CA THR A 29 -3.84 -7.75 10.31
C THR A 29 -2.51 -8.28 9.79
N SER A 30 -2.25 -8.06 8.50
CA SER A 30 -1.03 -8.40 7.79
C SER A 30 -0.62 -7.22 6.91
N ASP A 31 0.62 -7.24 6.43
CA ASP A 31 1.12 -6.24 5.49
C ASP A 31 0.23 -6.18 4.23
N VAL A 32 -0.02 -4.97 3.73
CA VAL A 32 -0.88 -4.70 2.57
C VAL A 32 -0.12 -3.86 1.53
N LEU A 33 -0.45 -4.04 0.25
CA LEU A 33 -0.13 -3.05 -0.80
C LEU A 33 -1.37 -2.19 -1.07
N VAL A 34 -1.16 -0.88 -1.18
CA VAL A 34 -2.18 0.09 -1.56
C VAL A 34 -1.78 0.71 -2.89
N PHE A 35 -2.64 0.60 -3.89
CA PHE A 35 -2.36 1.04 -5.26
C PHE A 35 -2.87 2.47 -5.52
N PRO A 36 -2.31 3.17 -6.53
CA PRO A 36 -2.76 4.52 -6.92
C PRO A 36 -4.25 4.65 -7.24
N ASP A 37 -4.89 3.60 -7.74
CA ASP A 37 -6.33 3.55 -8.01
C ASP A 37 -7.18 3.24 -6.75
N GLY A 38 -6.52 3.06 -5.61
CA GLY A 38 -7.13 2.78 -4.32
C GLY A 38 -7.43 1.29 -4.07
N GLN A 39 -7.02 0.37 -4.95
CA GLN A 39 -7.10 -1.05 -4.64
C GLN A 39 -6.18 -1.41 -3.48
N VAL A 40 -6.58 -2.39 -2.65
CA VAL A 40 -5.78 -2.91 -1.54
C VAL A 40 -5.60 -4.40 -1.71
N GLN A 41 -4.35 -4.85 -1.71
CA GLN A 41 -3.98 -6.26 -1.77
C GLN A 41 -3.45 -6.72 -0.41
N SER A 42 -4.18 -7.63 0.23
CA SER A 42 -3.90 -8.14 1.58
C SER A 42 -3.10 -9.43 1.63
N ASN A 43 -3.04 -10.17 0.53
CA ASN A 43 -2.28 -11.42 0.42
C ASN A 43 -0.92 -11.17 -0.21
N TRP A 44 -0.25 -10.11 0.22
CA TRP A 44 1.04 -9.72 -0.33
C TRP A 44 2.14 -10.61 0.23
N TRP A 45 2.69 -11.48 -0.62
CA TRP A 45 3.78 -12.37 -0.25
C TRP A 45 5.11 -11.78 -0.70
N ARG A 46 6.06 -11.71 0.24
CA ARG A 46 7.43 -11.27 -0.04
C ARG A 46 8.34 -12.46 -0.23
N ALA A 47 9.39 -12.28 -1.02
CA ALA A 47 10.47 -13.24 -1.16
C ALA A 47 11.19 -13.51 0.17
N GLU A 48 11.28 -12.50 1.06
CA GLU A 48 11.92 -12.59 2.36
C GLU A 48 11.19 -11.72 3.40
N GLY A 49 11.03 -12.23 4.62
CA GLY A 49 10.54 -11.43 5.75
C GLY A 49 11.51 -10.31 6.10
N HIS A 50 11.01 -9.14 6.48
CA HIS A 50 11.81 -7.96 6.90
C HIS A 50 12.71 -7.32 5.83
N ARG A 51 12.77 -7.87 4.61
CA ARG A 51 13.56 -7.29 3.52
C ARG A 51 12.68 -7.09 2.29
N LEU A 52 12.34 -5.84 2.03
CA LEU A 52 11.60 -5.46 0.83
C LEU A 52 12.53 -5.47 -0.40
N ARG A 53 12.16 -6.23 -1.43
CA ARG A 53 12.86 -6.30 -2.71
C ARG A 53 11.99 -5.69 -3.82
N LEU A 54 12.62 -5.27 -4.93
CA LEU A 54 11.88 -4.75 -6.08
C LEU A 54 10.89 -5.77 -6.66
N GLU A 55 11.26 -7.06 -6.63
CA GLU A 55 10.42 -8.17 -7.08
C GLU A 55 9.09 -8.23 -6.32
N ASP A 56 9.10 -7.92 -5.02
CA ASP A 56 7.90 -7.89 -4.17
C ASP A 56 6.92 -6.77 -4.59
N LEU A 57 7.40 -5.78 -5.34
CA LEU A 57 6.65 -4.61 -5.77
C LEU A 57 6.26 -4.64 -7.25
N THR A 58 6.48 -5.76 -7.95
CA THR A 58 6.29 -5.85 -9.42
C THR A 58 4.92 -5.36 -9.87
N GLU A 59 3.85 -5.78 -9.19
CA GLU A 59 2.46 -5.37 -9.48
C GLU A 59 2.27 -3.86 -9.24
N LEU A 60 2.79 -3.33 -8.13
CA LEU A 60 2.70 -1.91 -7.79
C LEU A 60 3.49 -1.05 -8.78
N LEU A 61 4.69 -1.46 -9.15
CA LEU A 61 5.55 -0.77 -10.12
C LEU A 61 4.95 -0.76 -11.52
N SER A 62 4.15 -1.77 -11.88
CA SER A 62 3.44 -1.80 -13.18
C SER A 62 2.46 -0.64 -13.34
N GLN A 63 1.95 -0.09 -12.24
CA GLN A 63 1.09 1.11 -12.24
C GLN A 63 1.87 2.43 -12.34
N ARG A 64 3.21 2.38 -12.43
CA ARG A 64 4.10 3.54 -12.57
C ARG A 64 3.82 4.67 -11.57
N PRO A 65 3.83 4.38 -10.25
CA PRO A 65 3.69 5.42 -9.26
C PRO A 65 4.87 6.41 -9.34
N ASP A 66 4.59 7.70 -9.16
CA ASP A 66 5.64 8.73 -9.06
C ASP A 66 6.44 8.61 -7.75
N VAL A 67 5.77 8.15 -6.68
CA VAL A 67 6.32 8.02 -5.32
C VAL A 67 5.79 6.74 -4.68
N ILE A 68 6.66 6.04 -3.96
CA ILE A 68 6.29 4.89 -3.14
C ILE A 68 6.58 5.23 -1.68
N VAL A 69 5.58 5.07 -0.82
CA VAL A 69 5.72 5.21 0.64
C VAL A 69 5.72 3.81 1.25
N VAL A 70 6.77 3.50 2.02
CA VAL A 70 6.92 2.21 2.71
C VAL A 70 6.78 2.43 4.21
N GLY A 71 5.70 1.91 4.81
CA GLY A 71 5.56 1.85 6.26
C GLY A 71 6.41 0.71 6.82
N THR A 72 7.39 1.02 7.67
CA THR A 72 8.33 0.03 8.24
C THR A 72 7.86 -0.59 9.55
N GLY A 73 6.60 -0.39 9.93
CA GLY A 73 6.05 -0.81 11.22
C GLY A 73 6.53 0.04 12.39
N SER A 74 6.14 -0.38 13.60
CA SER A 74 6.72 0.12 14.87
C SER A 74 7.86 -0.78 15.31
N ALA A 75 8.85 -0.20 16.00
CA ALA A 75 9.81 -0.94 16.82
C ALA A 75 9.18 -1.38 18.15
#